data_AF-A0A947MK02-F1
#
_entry.id   AF-A0A947MK02-F1
#
_cell.length_a   1.000
_cell.length_b   1.000
_cell.length_c   1.000
_cell.angle_alpha   90.00
_cell.angle_beta   90.00
_cell.angle_gamma   90.00
#
_symmetry.space_group_name_H-M   'P 1'
#
loop_
_entity.id
_entity.type
_entity.pdbx_description
1 polymer ?
#
loop_
_entity_poly.entity_id
_entity_poly.type
_entity_poly.pdbx_seq_one_letter_code
_entity_poly.pdbx_strand_id
1 'polypeptide(L)'
;MLKSFQTPVFYALLLWALVLFQPQTHVQAQVQNQLQTLTHDALARHWAPLIYQQTDLRLPAADYLTCFDFDGDFNGFNNWENLEHFPLSGAVYYHVAETDVLFFVYLGLFHPRDWEPGFDNPFSSHENDLEDLILVIHKDGSAYGRLLMVETHAHFDFHTHAAPSLRAKHTVIEGPLPLAGHQPRVTVPPGGHGIYPLYEARPALPGILYQAGDQAEVPLEPSLKYPSSAYVLLPFDALWQRRDQSGPGTPYRSFGEFGANDYTWLNPASAPWIHDDPNDGPVGPGDLFSDPDYALRNHVSGLPEGQPGYLKEPLYTHRLALGAVQILSPVTAPRLSLWQGAQKLWETALLPGPDGAWMPEQALRYWTLPPGAELSVQISQDSRSLARFGLKETAGEWERVGQGSVWLQAALKRGT
;
A
#
# COMPACT_ATOMS: atom_id res chain seq x y z
N MET A 1 -50.47 -41.93 77.44
CA MET A 1 -49.79 -43.19 77.83
C MET A 1 -48.30 -43.02 77.56
N LEU A 2 -47.48 -43.13 78.60
CA LEU A 2 -46.02 -43.03 78.55
C LEU A 2 -45.39 -44.25 77.88
N LYS A 3 -44.27 -44.02 77.16
CA LYS A 3 -43.07 -44.89 77.01
C LYS A 3 -42.02 -44.04 76.27
N SER A 4 -41.07 -43.43 76.98
CA SER A 4 -39.78 -43.94 77.45
C SER A 4 -38.63 -43.52 76.51
N PHE A 5 -37.72 -42.72 77.07
CA PHE A 5 -36.46 -42.22 76.52
C PHE A 5 -35.48 -43.33 76.14
N GLN A 6 -34.66 -43.09 75.11
CA GLN A 6 -33.21 -43.36 75.08
C GLN A 6 -32.54 -42.50 73.98
N THR A 7 -31.63 -41.62 74.38
CA THR A 7 -30.53 -41.01 73.59
C THR A 7 -29.21 -41.71 73.98
N PRO A 8 -28.02 -41.50 73.35
CA PRO A 8 -27.60 -40.50 72.35
C PRO A 8 -26.71 -41.07 71.19
N VAL A 9 -26.18 -40.19 70.31
CA VAL A 9 -24.75 -40.07 69.89
C VAL A 9 -24.60 -39.53 68.44
N PHE A 10 -24.12 -38.28 68.34
CA PHE A 10 -23.09 -37.69 67.45
C PHE A 10 -23.04 -38.09 65.94
N TYR A 11 -22.90 -37.23 64.92
CA TYR A 11 -22.42 -35.85 64.74
C TYR A 11 -23.19 -35.23 63.54
N ALA A 12 -23.78 -34.04 63.71
CA ALA A 12 -24.23 -33.21 62.59
C ALA A 12 -23.30 -31.99 62.52
N LEU A 13 -22.26 -32.08 61.69
CA LEU A 13 -21.34 -30.99 61.40
C LEU A 13 -21.91 -30.13 60.27
N LEU A 14 -22.14 -28.85 60.58
CA LEU A 14 -21.78 -27.70 59.75
C LEU A 14 -22.24 -27.74 58.28
N LEU A 15 -23.52 -27.48 58.06
CA LEU A 15 -23.94 -26.66 56.92
C LEU A 15 -24.29 -25.30 57.52
N TRP A 16 -23.41 -24.32 57.38
CA TRP A 16 -23.62 -22.86 57.45
C TRP A 16 -22.24 -22.21 57.63
N ALA A 17 -21.55 -21.99 56.51
CA ALA A 17 -20.51 -20.96 56.27
C ALA A 17 -19.63 -21.43 55.12
N LEU A 18 -20.03 -21.09 53.88
CA LEU A 18 -19.14 -20.95 52.72
C LEU A 18 -19.92 -20.26 51.59
N VAL A 19 -20.46 -19.08 51.90
CA VAL A 19 -20.46 -18.00 50.91
C VAL A 19 -19.05 -17.46 50.98
N LEU A 20 -18.22 -17.73 49.96
CA LEU A 20 -17.09 -16.92 49.50
C LEU A 20 -16.30 -17.71 48.44
N PHE A 21 -16.10 -17.04 47.30
CA PHE A 21 -15.18 -17.40 46.19
C PHE A 21 -15.49 -18.67 45.39
N GLN A 22 -16.50 -18.61 44.52
CA GLN A 22 -16.33 -19.25 43.22
C GLN A 22 -15.53 -18.30 42.32
N PRO A 23 -14.41 -18.74 41.71
CA PRO A 23 -13.68 -17.89 40.80
C PRO A 23 -14.56 -17.61 39.58
N GLN A 24 -14.79 -16.33 39.28
CA GLN A 24 -15.40 -15.85 38.04
C GLN A 24 -14.52 -16.12 36.79
N THR A 25 -13.68 -17.16 36.80
CA THR A 25 -12.70 -17.38 35.74
C THR A 25 -13.29 -18.07 34.50
N HIS A 26 -14.46 -18.72 34.60
CA HIS A 26 -15.05 -19.41 33.46
C HIS A 26 -16.05 -18.58 32.63
N VAL A 27 -16.65 -17.53 33.20
CA VAL A 27 -17.56 -16.64 32.45
C VAL A 27 -16.79 -15.54 31.72
N GLN A 28 -15.65 -15.07 32.23
CA GLN A 28 -14.76 -14.16 31.49
C GLN A 28 -13.99 -14.87 30.37
N ALA A 29 -13.65 -16.15 30.52
CA ALA A 29 -12.98 -16.93 29.48
C ALA A 29 -13.90 -17.27 28.27
N GLN A 30 -15.23 -17.33 28.48
CA GLN A 30 -16.19 -17.58 27.39
C GLN A 30 -16.67 -16.29 26.69
N VAL A 31 -16.49 -15.11 27.28
CA VAL A 31 -16.73 -13.81 26.61
C VAL A 31 -15.48 -13.29 25.89
N GLN A 32 -14.30 -13.86 26.15
CA GLN A 32 -13.03 -13.53 25.47
C GLN A 32 -12.71 -14.40 24.25
N ASN A 33 -13.62 -15.27 23.80
CA ASN A 33 -13.42 -16.02 22.57
C ASN A 33 -14.30 -15.46 21.44
N GLN A 34 -13.62 -15.04 20.36
CA GLN A 34 -14.12 -14.44 19.12
C GLN A 34 -14.21 -12.90 19.04
N LEU A 35 -13.17 -12.19 19.50
CA LEU A 35 -12.62 -11.15 18.61
C LEU A 35 -11.56 -11.85 17.77
N GLN A 36 -11.92 -12.31 16.56
CA GLN A 36 -10.87 -12.50 15.56
C GLN A 36 -10.25 -11.13 15.36
N THR A 37 -8.97 -10.99 15.72
CA THR A 37 -8.19 -9.84 15.23
C THR A 37 -8.28 -9.89 13.72
N LEU A 38 -8.91 -8.89 13.11
CA LEU A 38 -8.98 -8.74 11.67
C LEU A 38 -7.55 -8.83 11.11
N THR A 39 -7.28 -9.84 10.30
CA THR A 39 -5.98 -9.95 9.62
C THR A 39 -5.98 -9.03 8.41
N HIS A 40 -4.81 -8.54 8.00
CA HIS A 40 -4.69 -7.73 6.78
C HIS A 40 -5.08 -8.51 5.52
N ASP A 41 -4.88 -9.82 5.49
CA ASP A 41 -5.39 -10.70 4.42
C ASP A 41 -6.92 -10.71 4.39
N ALA A 42 -7.58 -10.89 5.55
CA ALA A 42 -9.05 -10.86 5.61
C ALA A 42 -9.62 -9.47 5.23
N LEU A 43 -8.93 -8.39 5.60
CA LEU A 43 -9.29 -7.03 5.18
C LEU A 43 -9.15 -6.86 3.66
N ALA A 44 -8.01 -7.26 3.09
CA ALA A 44 -7.76 -7.16 1.65
C ALA A 44 -8.76 -8.00 0.85
N ARG A 45 -9.07 -9.23 1.29
CA ARG A 45 -10.10 -10.09 0.69
C ARG A 45 -11.48 -9.47 0.74
N HIS A 46 -11.86 -8.83 1.86
CA HIS A 46 -13.17 -8.18 1.98
C HIS A 46 -13.32 -7.03 0.98
N TRP A 47 -12.30 -6.19 0.84
CA TRP A 47 -12.33 -5.04 -0.05
C TRP A 47 -11.82 -5.32 -1.47
N ALA A 48 -11.53 -6.59 -1.78
CA ALA A 48 -10.99 -6.99 -3.07
C ALA A 48 -11.94 -6.57 -4.22
N PRO A 49 -11.42 -5.99 -5.32
CA PRO A 49 -12.25 -5.43 -6.37
C PRO A 49 -12.89 -6.51 -7.24
N LEU A 50 -14.06 -6.16 -7.79
CA LEU A 50 -14.57 -6.77 -9.02
C LEU A 50 -13.86 -6.13 -10.21
N ILE A 51 -13.10 -6.92 -10.96
CA ILE A 51 -12.32 -6.43 -12.08
C ILE A 51 -12.96 -6.92 -13.38
N TYR A 52 -13.47 -5.98 -14.17
CA TYR A 52 -13.96 -6.24 -15.52
C TYR A 52 -12.81 -6.06 -16.49
N GLN A 53 -12.08 -7.15 -16.75
CA GLN A 53 -10.99 -7.17 -17.71
C GLN A 53 -11.58 -7.26 -19.12
N GLN A 54 -11.47 -6.20 -19.90
CA GLN A 54 -11.75 -6.24 -21.33
C GLN A 54 -10.60 -6.95 -22.05
N THR A 55 -10.92 -7.62 -23.14
CA THR A 55 -9.96 -8.42 -23.91
C THR A 55 -10.11 -8.14 -25.40
N ASP A 56 -9.02 -8.11 -26.13
CA ASP A 56 -9.06 -8.22 -27.58
C ASP A 56 -9.12 -9.69 -27.99
N LEU A 57 -10.13 -10.06 -28.78
CA LEU A 57 -10.37 -11.46 -29.16
C LEU A 57 -9.27 -12.06 -30.05
N ARG A 58 -8.33 -11.25 -30.57
CA ARG A 58 -7.20 -11.75 -31.37
C ARG A 58 -6.09 -12.34 -30.51
N LEU A 59 -5.90 -11.81 -29.29
CA LEU A 59 -4.90 -12.28 -28.33
C LEU A 59 -5.40 -12.10 -26.89
N PRO A 60 -6.47 -12.80 -26.45
CA PRO A 60 -7.02 -12.61 -25.11
C PRO A 60 -6.03 -12.85 -23.98
N ALA A 61 -5.10 -13.79 -24.17
CA ALA A 61 -4.13 -14.18 -23.16
C ALA A 61 -3.21 -13.03 -22.73
N ALA A 62 -2.92 -12.06 -23.63
CA ALA A 62 -2.13 -10.89 -23.27
C ALA A 62 -2.86 -9.97 -22.27
N ASP A 63 -4.19 -9.98 -22.28
CA ASP A 63 -5.02 -9.16 -21.39
C ASP A 63 -5.41 -9.90 -20.10
N TYR A 64 -4.96 -11.15 -19.87
CA TYR A 64 -5.31 -11.90 -18.67
C TYR A 64 -4.45 -11.51 -17.47
N LEU A 65 -5.09 -11.44 -16.30
CA LEU A 65 -4.41 -11.26 -15.03
C LEU A 65 -3.68 -12.55 -14.65
N THR A 66 -2.45 -12.42 -14.16
CA THR A 66 -1.68 -13.56 -13.66
C THR A 66 -0.66 -13.11 -12.61
N CYS A 67 0.08 -14.05 -12.02
CA CYS A 67 1.27 -13.72 -11.24
C CYS A 67 2.49 -13.52 -12.15
N PHE A 68 3.46 -12.74 -11.70
CA PHE A 68 4.71 -12.48 -12.42
C PHE A 68 5.47 -13.76 -12.77
N ASP A 69 5.48 -14.74 -11.88
CA ASP A 69 6.17 -16.02 -11.99
C ASP A 69 5.26 -17.15 -12.51
N PHE A 70 4.33 -16.83 -13.41
CA PHE A 70 3.32 -17.79 -13.91
C PHE A 70 3.92 -18.99 -14.66
N ASP A 71 5.14 -18.84 -15.16
CA ASP A 71 5.93 -19.87 -15.83
C ASP A 71 6.87 -20.64 -14.87
N GLY A 72 6.88 -20.25 -13.59
CA GLY A 72 7.66 -20.86 -12.52
C GLY A 72 9.04 -20.24 -12.29
N ASP A 73 9.36 -19.11 -12.93
CA ASP A 73 10.59 -18.36 -12.65
C ASP A 73 10.34 -16.87 -12.41
N PHE A 74 11.40 -16.11 -12.11
CA PHE A 74 11.33 -14.68 -11.81
C PHE A 74 12.13 -13.88 -12.84
N ASN A 75 12.10 -14.32 -14.10
CA ASN A 75 12.75 -13.65 -15.21
C ASN A 75 11.74 -12.70 -15.87
N GLY A 76 11.97 -11.39 -15.81
CA GLY A 76 11.10 -10.46 -16.50
C GLY A 76 11.28 -10.44 -18.02
N PHE A 77 12.32 -11.09 -18.55
CA PHE A 77 12.76 -10.99 -19.94
C PHE A 77 12.26 -12.13 -20.84
N ASN A 78 11.26 -12.90 -20.41
CA ASN A 78 10.65 -14.00 -21.16
C ASN A 78 9.13 -14.17 -20.91
N ASN A 79 8.50 -13.26 -20.17
CA ASN A 79 7.08 -13.31 -19.84
C ASN A 79 6.22 -13.12 -21.08
N TRP A 80 6.64 -12.26 -22.01
CA TRP A 80 5.90 -12.06 -23.25
C TRP A 80 5.84 -13.37 -24.06
N GLU A 81 6.98 -14.03 -24.27
CA GLU A 81 7.05 -15.26 -25.05
C GLU A 81 6.41 -16.45 -24.32
N ASN A 82 6.33 -16.41 -22.99
CA ASN A 82 5.76 -17.49 -22.18
C ASN A 82 4.24 -17.42 -22.02
N LEU A 83 3.58 -16.29 -22.28
CA LEU A 83 2.14 -16.14 -22.02
C LEU A 83 1.25 -17.14 -22.77
N GLU A 84 1.68 -17.65 -23.94
CA GLU A 84 0.95 -18.67 -24.71
C GLU A 84 1.33 -20.11 -24.34
N HIS A 85 2.36 -20.30 -23.52
CA HIS A 85 2.93 -21.61 -23.19
C HIS A 85 2.57 -22.11 -21.79
N PHE A 86 2.08 -21.23 -20.92
CA PHE A 86 1.80 -21.53 -19.51
C PHE A 86 0.38 -21.09 -19.09
N PRO A 87 -0.19 -21.72 -18.05
CA PRO A 87 -1.51 -21.35 -17.56
C PRO A 87 -1.49 -20.00 -16.84
N LEU A 88 -2.23 -19.02 -17.37
CA LEU A 88 -2.39 -17.68 -16.77
C LEU A 88 -3.46 -17.71 -15.67
N SER A 89 -3.08 -18.20 -14.48
CA SER A 89 -3.98 -18.31 -13.34
C SER A 89 -4.15 -16.94 -12.67
N GLY A 90 -5.39 -16.48 -12.51
CA GLY A 90 -5.69 -15.14 -12.01
C GLY A 90 -5.03 -14.81 -10.67
N ALA A 91 -4.30 -13.70 -10.61
CA ALA A 91 -3.71 -13.19 -9.39
C ALA A 91 -3.80 -11.66 -9.30
N VAL A 92 -3.88 -11.16 -8.08
CA VAL A 92 -3.79 -9.73 -7.75
C VAL A 92 -2.81 -9.57 -6.61
N TYR A 93 -1.78 -8.76 -6.81
CA TYR A 93 -0.80 -8.48 -5.76
C TYR A 93 -1.40 -7.52 -4.74
N TYR A 94 -1.07 -7.68 -3.46
CA TYR A 94 -1.52 -6.76 -2.42
C TYR A 94 -0.48 -6.52 -1.33
N HIS A 95 -0.56 -5.35 -0.71
CA HIS A 95 0.02 -5.13 0.61
C HIS A 95 -0.85 -4.15 1.40
N VAL A 96 -0.68 -4.13 2.71
CA VAL A 96 -1.48 -3.28 3.60
C VAL A 96 -0.57 -2.49 4.51
N ALA A 97 -0.71 -1.16 4.47
CA ALA A 97 -0.19 -0.26 5.50
C ALA A 97 -1.32 0.16 6.44
N GLU A 98 -1.00 0.43 7.69
CA GLU A 98 -1.99 0.71 8.73
C GLU A 98 -1.52 1.83 9.65
N THR A 99 -2.38 2.82 9.90
CA THR A 99 -2.25 3.79 10.99
C THR A 99 -3.25 3.45 12.10
N ASP A 100 -3.30 4.27 13.15
CA ASP A 100 -4.30 4.11 14.20
C ASP A 100 -5.74 4.30 13.69
N VAL A 101 -5.94 5.10 12.64
CA VAL A 101 -7.27 5.47 12.10
C VAL A 101 -7.57 4.99 10.68
N LEU A 102 -6.56 4.64 9.89
CA LEU A 102 -6.72 4.26 8.48
C LEU A 102 -6.04 2.93 8.15
N PHE A 103 -6.64 2.18 7.24
CA PHE A 103 -5.93 1.17 6.45
C PHE A 103 -5.73 1.70 5.03
N PHE A 104 -4.58 1.35 4.45
CA PHE A 104 -4.26 1.55 3.05
C PHE A 104 -4.05 0.17 2.43
N VAL A 105 -4.93 -0.23 1.52
CA VAL A 105 -4.82 -1.52 0.81
C VAL A 105 -4.42 -1.23 -0.62
N TYR A 106 -3.16 -1.50 -0.93
CA TYR A 106 -2.63 -1.37 -2.27
C TYR A 106 -2.82 -2.69 -3.01
N LEU A 107 -3.24 -2.63 -4.26
CA LEU A 107 -3.57 -3.76 -5.12
C LEU A 107 -2.90 -3.56 -6.49
N GLY A 108 -2.16 -4.56 -6.98
CA GLY A 108 -1.52 -4.52 -8.31
C GLY A 108 -2.07 -5.61 -9.23
N LEU A 109 -2.38 -5.23 -10.45
CA LEU A 109 -2.83 -6.08 -11.55
C LEU A 109 -1.67 -6.28 -12.51
N PHE A 110 -1.17 -7.51 -12.61
CA PHE A 110 -0.06 -7.83 -13.49
C PHE A 110 -0.53 -8.52 -14.77
N HIS A 111 0.01 -8.08 -15.90
CA HIS A 111 -0.16 -8.67 -17.21
C HIS A 111 1.23 -9.02 -17.79
N PRO A 112 1.40 -10.15 -18.49
CA PRO A 112 2.70 -10.51 -19.07
C PRO A 112 3.17 -9.57 -20.19
N ARG A 113 2.27 -8.73 -20.72
CA ARG A 113 2.48 -7.94 -21.93
C ARG A 113 1.53 -6.76 -21.99
N ASP A 114 2.06 -5.55 -22.15
CA ASP A 114 1.32 -4.39 -22.67
C ASP A 114 1.47 -4.33 -24.21
N TRP A 115 0.35 -4.13 -24.91
CA TRP A 115 0.31 -4.12 -26.35
C TRP A 115 -0.77 -3.20 -26.92
N GLU A 116 -0.60 -2.74 -28.16
CA GLU A 116 -1.63 -1.97 -28.85
C GLU A 116 -2.55 -2.87 -29.70
N PRO A 117 -3.88 -2.76 -29.54
CA PRO A 117 -4.82 -3.46 -30.40
C PRO A 117 -4.66 -3.08 -31.89
N GLY A 118 -4.06 -3.96 -32.70
CA GLY A 118 -3.87 -3.69 -34.13
C GLY A 118 -2.60 -4.30 -34.67
N PHE A 119 -1.50 -3.92 -34.04
CA PHE A 119 -0.13 -4.29 -34.35
C PHE A 119 0.76 -3.91 -33.15
N ASP A 120 1.81 -4.69 -32.90
CA ASP A 120 2.74 -4.48 -31.79
C ASP A 120 3.57 -3.23 -32.05
N ASN A 121 3.11 -2.13 -31.47
CA ASN A 121 3.72 -0.83 -31.67
C ASN A 121 5.00 -0.75 -30.83
N PRO A 122 6.20 -0.67 -31.45
CA PRO A 122 7.47 -0.68 -30.74
C PRO A 122 7.70 0.55 -29.84
N PHE A 123 6.79 1.54 -29.89
CA PHE A 123 6.86 2.77 -29.10
C PHE A 123 6.01 2.75 -27.83
N SER A 124 5.11 1.78 -27.69
CA SER A 124 4.12 1.73 -26.61
C SER A 124 3.87 0.34 -26.08
N SER A 125 4.01 -0.71 -26.90
CA SER A 125 3.95 -2.09 -26.45
C SER A 125 5.24 -2.46 -25.70
N HIS A 126 5.11 -3.19 -24.60
CA HIS A 126 6.24 -3.67 -23.82
C HIS A 126 5.94 -4.98 -23.10
N GLU A 127 7.00 -5.72 -22.82
CA GLU A 127 6.95 -6.89 -21.95
C GLU A 127 6.67 -6.47 -20.51
N ASN A 128 5.82 -7.27 -19.85
CA ASN A 128 5.23 -7.00 -18.55
C ASN A 128 4.34 -5.76 -18.55
N ASP A 129 3.44 -5.72 -17.59
CA ASP A 129 2.70 -4.53 -17.21
C ASP A 129 2.20 -4.71 -15.78
N LEU A 130 2.23 -3.66 -14.98
CA LEU A 130 1.64 -3.68 -13.65
C LEU A 130 0.97 -2.35 -13.38
N GLU A 131 -0.35 -2.39 -13.40
CA GLU A 131 -1.20 -1.26 -13.06
C GLU A 131 -1.78 -1.47 -11.67
N ASP A 132 -2.12 -0.39 -10.97
CA ASP A 132 -2.47 -0.49 -9.56
C ASP A 132 -3.66 0.35 -9.11
N LEU A 133 -4.16 0.02 -7.92
CA LEU A 133 -5.14 0.83 -7.22
C LEU A 133 -4.89 0.78 -5.71
N ILE A 134 -5.22 1.86 -5.03
CA ILE A 134 -5.14 1.96 -3.57
C ILE A 134 -6.51 2.28 -2.97
N LEU A 135 -6.83 1.58 -1.89
CA LEU A 135 -8.05 1.76 -1.11
C LEU A 135 -7.71 2.42 0.23
N VAL A 136 -8.44 3.48 0.58
CA VAL A 136 -8.34 4.14 1.90
C VAL A 136 -9.56 3.80 2.72
N ILE A 137 -9.35 3.10 3.84
CA ILE A 137 -10.44 2.57 4.67
C ILE A 137 -10.33 3.14 6.07
N HIS A 138 -11.38 3.80 6.55
CA HIS A 138 -11.45 4.34 7.90
C HIS A 138 -11.83 3.28 8.92
N LYS A 139 -11.09 3.25 10.03
CA LYS A 139 -11.33 2.39 11.20
C LYS A 139 -12.45 2.99 12.05
N ASP A 140 -13.69 2.86 11.58
CA ASP A 140 -14.89 3.43 12.22
C ASP A 140 -15.52 2.53 13.31
N GLY A 141 -14.83 1.47 13.71
CA GLY A 141 -15.28 0.49 14.69
C GLY A 141 -16.12 -0.66 14.11
N SER A 142 -16.43 -0.64 12.81
CA SER A 142 -16.98 -1.81 12.11
C SER A 142 -15.91 -2.87 11.83
N ALA A 143 -16.34 -4.09 11.50
CA ALA A 143 -15.45 -5.25 11.34
C ALA A 143 -14.39 -5.07 10.24
N TYR A 144 -14.72 -4.37 9.14
CA TYR A 144 -13.83 -4.16 8.00
C TYR A 144 -13.58 -2.67 7.71
N GLY A 145 -14.01 -1.78 8.60
CA GLY A 145 -13.96 -0.33 8.40
C GLY A 145 -14.91 0.16 7.30
N ARG A 146 -14.74 1.42 6.91
CA ARG A 146 -15.52 2.07 5.85
C ARG A 146 -14.60 2.67 4.80
N LEU A 147 -14.75 2.24 3.55
CA LEU A 147 -14.05 2.80 2.41
C LEU A 147 -14.36 4.31 2.27
N LEU A 148 -13.29 5.09 2.18
CA LEU A 148 -13.34 6.53 1.97
C LEU A 148 -12.91 6.92 0.56
N MET A 149 -11.99 6.17 -0.03
CA MET A 149 -11.37 6.52 -1.30
C MET A 149 -10.87 5.28 -2.04
N VAL A 150 -10.95 5.33 -3.36
CA VAL A 150 -10.28 4.46 -4.33
C VAL A 150 -9.50 5.38 -5.26
N GLU A 151 -8.21 5.14 -5.41
CA GLU A 151 -7.41 5.81 -6.43
C GLU A 151 -6.89 4.73 -7.38
N THR A 152 -7.14 4.88 -8.68
CA THR A 152 -6.76 3.90 -9.72
C THR A 152 -5.69 4.47 -10.63
N HIS A 153 -4.72 3.66 -11.01
CA HIS A 153 -3.62 4.04 -11.89
C HIS A 153 -3.96 3.69 -13.33
N ALA A 154 -3.76 4.65 -14.23
CA ALA A 154 -3.78 4.40 -15.66
C ALA A 154 -2.59 5.10 -16.32
N HIS A 155 -1.62 4.32 -16.79
CA HIS A 155 -0.40 4.78 -17.43
C HIS A 155 0.48 5.67 -16.54
N PHE A 156 0.23 6.99 -16.53
CA PHE A 156 1.01 7.98 -15.78
C PHE A 156 0.12 8.87 -14.92
N ASP A 157 -1.17 8.57 -14.83
CA ASP A 157 -2.16 9.38 -14.14
C ASP A 157 -2.86 8.53 -13.06
N PHE A 158 -3.17 9.17 -11.93
CA PHE A 158 -3.94 8.55 -10.86
C PHE A 158 -5.33 9.18 -10.75
N HIS A 159 -6.36 8.34 -10.85
CA HIS A 159 -7.75 8.75 -10.86
C HIS A 159 -8.40 8.57 -9.49
N THR A 160 -8.72 9.68 -8.83
CA THR A 160 -9.29 9.66 -7.48
C THR A 160 -10.83 9.59 -7.49
N HIS A 161 -11.38 8.60 -6.77
CA HIS A 161 -12.81 8.44 -6.50
C HIS A 161 -13.07 8.34 -5.00
N ALA A 162 -14.00 9.14 -4.48
CA ALA A 162 -14.07 9.36 -3.04
C ALA A 162 -15.49 9.44 -2.47
N ALA A 163 -15.59 9.16 -1.17
CA ALA A 163 -16.79 9.39 -0.38
C ALA A 163 -17.09 10.91 -0.29
N PRO A 164 -18.38 11.31 -0.17
CA PRO A 164 -18.78 12.72 -0.08
C PRO A 164 -18.20 13.50 1.10
N SER A 165 -17.55 12.84 2.06
CA SER A 165 -16.85 13.48 3.18
C SER A 165 -15.50 14.09 2.77
N LEU A 166 -14.90 13.64 1.67
CA LEU A 166 -13.59 14.12 1.22
C LEU A 166 -13.71 15.29 0.25
N ARG A 167 -12.66 16.11 0.16
CA ARG A 167 -12.55 17.25 -0.76
C ARG A 167 -11.20 17.21 -1.47
N ALA A 168 -11.18 17.57 -2.75
CA ALA A 168 -9.96 17.74 -3.53
C ALA A 168 -9.00 18.72 -2.82
N LYS A 169 -7.70 18.44 -2.89
CA LYS A 169 -6.64 19.33 -2.40
C LYS A 169 -5.65 19.64 -3.53
N HIS A 170 -4.82 18.66 -3.93
CA HIS A 170 -3.95 18.79 -5.11
C HIS A 170 -4.45 17.94 -6.29
N THR A 171 -5.17 16.85 -6.01
CA THR A 171 -5.74 15.97 -7.04
C THR A 171 -7.24 16.20 -7.18
N VAL A 172 -7.78 16.04 -8.39
CA VAL A 172 -9.22 16.15 -8.66
C VAL A 172 -9.93 14.88 -8.17
N ILE A 173 -11.06 15.05 -7.48
CA ILE A 173 -11.97 13.93 -7.21
C ILE A 173 -12.89 13.79 -8.43
N GLU A 174 -12.71 12.74 -9.21
CA GLU A 174 -13.37 12.53 -10.49
C GLU A 174 -14.77 11.93 -10.35
N GLY A 175 -15.05 11.24 -9.24
CA GLY A 175 -16.34 10.58 -9.05
C GLY A 175 -16.58 10.04 -7.65
N PRO A 176 -17.78 9.49 -7.39
CA PRO A 176 -18.09 8.79 -6.16
C PRO A 176 -17.38 7.43 -6.12
N LEU A 177 -17.39 6.74 -4.97
CA LEU A 177 -16.85 5.38 -4.89
C LEU A 177 -17.55 4.41 -5.88
N PRO A 178 -16.82 3.70 -6.75
CA PRO A 178 -17.41 2.79 -7.74
C PRO A 178 -17.72 1.43 -7.10
N LEU A 179 -18.85 1.28 -6.43
CA LEU A 179 -19.16 0.08 -5.61
C LEU A 179 -20.21 -0.87 -6.22
N ALA A 180 -20.00 -2.18 -6.07
CA ALA A 180 -21.02 -3.24 -6.12
C ALA A 180 -21.20 -3.80 -4.70
N GLY A 181 -22.19 -3.30 -3.96
CA GLY A 181 -22.29 -3.60 -2.54
C GLY A 181 -21.13 -2.96 -1.79
N HIS A 182 -20.22 -3.77 -1.23
CA HIS A 182 -19.01 -3.29 -0.56
C HIS A 182 -17.77 -3.35 -1.47
N GLN A 183 -17.81 -4.07 -2.59
CA GLN A 183 -16.60 -4.26 -3.41
C GLN A 183 -16.42 -3.10 -4.39
N PRO A 184 -15.21 -2.53 -4.50
CA PRO A 184 -14.85 -1.65 -5.61
C PRO A 184 -15.05 -2.36 -6.95
N ARG A 185 -15.47 -1.63 -7.98
CA ARG A 185 -15.63 -2.11 -9.35
C ARG A 185 -14.74 -1.30 -10.25
N VAL A 186 -13.89 -1.99 -10.98
CA VAL A 186 -12.99 -1.39 -11.95
C VAL A 186 -13.13 -2.08 -13.30
N THR A 187 -12.76 -1.37 -14.35
CA THR A 187 -12.59 -1.90 -15.69
C THR A 187 -11.16 -1.71 -16.14
N VAL A 188 -10.66 -2.67 -16.90
CA VAL A 188 -9.33 -2.64 -17.51
C VAL A 188 -9.54 -2.79 -19.03
N PRO A 189 -9.09 -1.86 -19.88
CA PRO A 189 -9.16 -2.00 -21.33
C PRO A 189 -8.19 -3.09 -21.84
N PRO A 190 -8.39 -3.60 -23.07
CA PRO A 190 -7.43 -4.52 -23.67
C PRO A 190 -6.22 -3.74 -24.17
N GLY A 191 -5.03 -4.23 -23.83
CA GLY A 191 -3.80 -3.45 -24.00
C GLY A 191 -3.81 -2.17 -23.14
N GLY A 192 -2.63 -1.63 -22.86
CA GLY A 192 -2.40 -0.48 -22.00
C GLY A 192 -2.74 -0.68 -20.52
N HIS A 193 -3.71 -1.55 -20.21
CA HIS A 193 -4.19 -2.01 -18.91
C HIS A 193 -4.51 -0.96 -17.84
N GLY A 194 -4.59 0.33 -18.20
CA GLY A 194 -4.97 1.38 -17.26
C GLY A 194 -6.28 1.06 -16.54
N ILE A 195 -6.29 1.23 -15.22
CA ILE A 195 -7.41 0.85 -14.36
C ILE A 195 -8.33 2.05 -14.21
N TYR A 196 -9.61 1.84 -14.55
CA TYR A 196 -10.64 2.86 -14.47
C TYR A 196 -11.80 2.42 -13.57
N PRO A 197 -12.51 3.36 -12.93
CA PRO A 197 -13.74 3.04 -12.22
C PRO A 197 -14.80 2.47 -13.19
N LEU A 198 -15.65 1.57 -12.70
CA LEU A 198 -16.80 1.10 -13.47
C LEU A 198 -18.12 1.46 -12.78
N TYR A 199 -18.83 2.45 -13.33
CA TYR A 199 -20.14 2.87 -12.84
C TYR A 199 -21.29 2.20 -13.60
N GLU A 200 -21.06 1.78 -14.84
CA GLU A 200 -22.00 1.07 -15.68
C GLU A 200 -22.20 -0.38 -15.22
N ALA A 201 -23.21 -1.06 -15.76
CA ALA A 201 -23.43 -2.47 -15.46
C ALA A 201 -22.29 -3.38 -15.97
N ARG A 202 -21.69 -3.04 -17.11
CA ARG A 202 -20.56 -3.75 -17.74
C ARG A 202 -19.90 -2.88 -18.82
N PRO A 203 -18.63 -3.11 -19.16
CA PRO A 203 -17.97 -2.44 -20.28
C PRO A 203 -18.51 -2.90 -21.64
N ALA A 204 -18.09 -2.20 -22.70
CA ALA A 204 -18.60 -2.39 -24.06
C ALA A 204 -17.92 -3.55 -24.82
N LEU A 205 -16.63 -3.79 -24.56
CA LEU A 205 -15.88 -4.86 -25.23
C LEU A 205 -16.11 -6.22 -24.53
N PRO A 206 -15.85 -7.35 -25.21
CA PRO A 206 -15.78 -8.67 -24.58
C PRO A 206 -14.74 -8.69 -23.47
N GLY A 207 -14.92 -9.57 -22.49
CA GLY A 207 -13.98 -9.67 -21.39
C GLY A 207 -14.27 -10.79 -20.40
N ILE A 208 -13.59 -10.73 -19.27
CA ILE A 208 -13.66 -11.63 -18.11
C ILE A 208 -14.03 -10.82 -16.87
N LEU A 209 -14.87 -11.38 -16.00
CA LEU A 209 -15.13 -10.82 -14.68
C LEU A 209 -14.28 -11.56 -13.65
N TYR A 210 -13.24 -10.89 -13.15
CA TYR A 210 -12.38 -11.41 -12.11
C TYR A 210 -12.94 -11.09 -10.72
N GLN A 211 -12.98 -12.11 -9.85
CA GLN A 211 -13.42 -12.00 -8.46
C GLN A 211 -12.45 -12.71 -7.52
N ALA A 212 -12.23 -12.14 -6.34
CA ALA A 212 -11.36 -12.79 -5.35
C ALA A 212 -11.93 -14.14 -4.93
N GLY A 213 -11.07 -15.16 -4.90
CA GLY A 213 -11.38 -16.52 -4.48
C GLY A 213 -10.25 -17.15 -3.66
N ASP A 214 -10.52 -18.34 -3.14
CA ASP A 214 -9.52 -19.13 -2.40
C ASP A 214 -8.55 -19.86 -3.34
N GLN A 215 -8.96 -20.06 -4.59
CA GLN A 215 -8.16 -20.69 -5.64
C GLN A 215 -8.23 -19.84 -6.90
N ALA A 216 -7.11 -19.76 -7.60
CA ALA A 216 -7.03 -19.06 -8.88
C ALA A 216 -7.57 -19.94 -9.99
N GLU A 217 -8.22 -19.33 -10.96
CA GLU A 217 -8.68 -19.99 -12.18
C GLU A 217 -7.97 -19.39 -13.39
N VAL A 218 -7.73 -20.22 -14.40
CA VAL A 218 -7.36 -19.74 -15.73
C VAL A 218 -8.65 -19.33 -16.43
N PRO A 219 -8.75 -18.11 -16.95
CA PRO A 219 -9.96 -17.64 -17.60
C PRO A 219 -10.38 -18.53 -18.77
N LEU A 220 -11.69 -18.72 -18.90
CA LEU A 220 -12.30 -19.30 -20.08
C LEU A 220 -12.33 -18.27 -21.23
N GLU A 221 -12.95 -18.65 -22.35
CA GLU A 221 -13.20 -17.78 -23.52
C GLU A 221 -13.92 -16.47 -23.13
N PRO A 222 -13.35 -15.29 -23.44
CA PRO A 222 -13.96 -14.01 -23.11
C PRO A 222 -15.21 -13.75 -23.95
N SER A 223 -16.16 -13.00 -23.39
CA SER A 223 -17.38 -12.64 -24.13
C SER A 223 -18.05 -11.40 -23.56
N LEU A 224 -19.04 -10.85 -24.27
CA LEU A 224 -19.91 -9.77 -23.78
C LEU A 224 -20.75 -10.14 -22.54
N LYS A 225 -20.74 -11.42 -22.15
CA LYS A 225 -21.38 -11.88 -20.91
C LYS A 225 -20.45 -11.82 -19.71
N TYR A 226 -19.14 -11.59 -19.90
CA TYR A 226 -18.15 -11.56 -18.83
C TYR A 226 -18.22 -12.82 -17.95
N PRO A 227 -17.83 -14.00 -18.48
CA PRO A 227 -17.72 -15.19 -17.65
C PRO A 227 -16.81 -14.89 -16.45
N SER A 228 -17.20 -15.41 -15.29
CA SER A 228 -16.46 -15.21 -14.06
C SER A 228 -15.21 -16.09 -14.04
N SER A 229 -14.12 -15.55 -13.49
CA SER A 229 -12.89 -16.28 -13.18
C SER A 229 -12.41 -15.85 -11.79
N ALA A 230 -12.04 -16.80 -10.95
CA ALA A 230 -11.46 -16.48 -9.65
C ALA A 230 -10.00 -16.02 -9.76
N TYR A 231 -9.61 -15.02 -8.97
CA TYR A 231 -8.20 -14.68 -8.71
C TYR A 231 -7.85 -14.87 -7.24
N VAL A 232 -6.57 -15.10 -6.97
CA VAL A 232 -6.04 -15.11 -5.59
C VAL A 232 -5.34 -13.79 -5.27
N LEU A 233 -5.40 -13.38 -4.01
CA LEU A 233 -4.57 -12.30 -3.50
C LEU A 233 -3.18 -12.83 -3.15
N LEU A 234 -2.14 -12.22 -3.72
CA LEU A 234 -0.74 -12.55 -3.48
C LEU A 234 -0.04 -11.40 -2.76
N PRO A 235 0.69 -11.63 -1.65
CA PRO A 235 1.48 -10.57 -1.04
C PRO A 235 2.54 -10.04 -2.02
N PHE A 236 2.77 -8.72 -2.05
CA PHE A 236 3.83 -8.11 -2.86
C PHE A 236 5.25 -8.55 -2.49
N ASP A 237 5.43 -9.19 -1.33
CA ASP A 237 6.71 -9.59 -0.75
C ASP A 237 7.66 -10.28 -1.75
N ALA A 238 7.14 -11.17 -2.60
CA ALA A 238 7.99 -11.94 -3.51
C ALA A 238 8.68 -11.05 -4.57
N LEU A 239 7.94 -10.08 -5.12
CA LEU A 239 8.48 -9.08 -6.05
C LEU A 239 9.36 -8.08 -5.29
N TRP A 240 8.85 -7.54 -4.18
CA TRP A 240 9.53 -6.52 -3.39
C TRP A 240 10.90 -6.96 -2.83
N GLN A 241 11.02 -8.20 -2.35
CA GLN A 241 12.29 -8.74 -1.84
C GLN A 241 13.35 -8.87 -2.94
N ARG A 242 12.96 -8.82 -4.22
CA ARG A 242 13.84 -8.89 -5.38
C ARG A 242 14.09 -7.54 -6.05
N ARG A 243 13.56 -6.43 -5.51
CA ARG A 243 13.66 -5.08 -6.09
C ARG A 243 15.09 -4.62 -6.44
N ASP A 244 16.10 -5.18 -5.77
CA ASP A 244 17.52 -4.88 -5.98
C ASP A 244 18.19 -5.84 -6.99
N GLN A 245 17.48 -6.83 -7.51
CA GLN A 245 17.96 -7.77 -8.54
C GLN A 245 17.71 -7.19 -9.92
N SER A 246 18.78 -6.81 -10.62
CA SER A 246 18.67 -6.24 -11.96
C SER A 246 19.57 -6.93 -12.97
N GLY A 247 19.10 -6.97 -14.22
CA GLY A 247 19.79 -7.53 -15.37
C GLY A 247 19.13 -8.79 -15.93
N PRO A 248 19.63 -9.34 -17.05
CA PRO A 248 19.02 -10.48 -17.72
C PRO A 248 18.83 -11.68 -16.78
N GLY A 249 17.67 -12.33 -16.84
CA GLY A 249 17.33 -13.47 -15.96
C GLY A 249 16.86 -13.08 -14.56
N THR A 250 16.54 -11.80 -14.33
CA THR A 250 16.02 -11.28 -13.06
C THR A 250 14.69 -10.56 -13.29
N PRO A 251 13.93 -10.20 -12.24
CA PRO A 251 12.62 -9.58 -12.43
C PRO A 251 12.70 -8.16 -12.98
N TYR A 252 13.85 -7.49 -12.82
CA TYR A 252 14.01 -6.07 -13.13
C TYR A 252 15.17 -5.84 -14.09
N ARG A 253 15.06 -4.85 -14.97
CA ARG A 253 16.20 -4.36 -15.76
C ARG A 253 16.97 -3.27 -15.04
N SER A 254 16.29 -2.49 -14.21
CA SER A 254 16.84 -1.48 -13.32
C SER A 254 15.91 -1.31 -12.11
N PHE A 255 16.31 -0.57 -11.07
CA PHE A 255 15.46 -0.39 -9.89
C PHE A 255 14.13 0.26 -10.28
N GLY A 256 13.03 -0.50 -10.14
CA GLY A 256 11.69 -0.04 -10.48
C GLY A 256 11.27 -0.25 -11.93
N GLU A 257 12.11 -0.78 -12.80
CA GLU A 257 11.73 -1.14 -14.17
C GLU A 257 11.77 -2.66 -14.32
N PHE A 258 10.65 -3.28 -14.69
CA PHE A 258 10.61 -4.70 -14.94
C PHE A 258 11.61 -5.12 -16.02
N GLY A 259 12.11 -6.35 -15.90
CA GLY A 259 12.92 -7.00 -16.92
C GLY A 259 12.13 -7.02 -18.21
N ALA A 260 12.80 -6.80 -19.34
CA ALA A 260 12.12 -6.83 -20.62
C ALA A 260 13.17 -6.99 -21.74
N ASN A 261 12.90 -7.81 -22.76
CA ASN A 261 13.73 -7.93 -23.96
C ASN A 261 13.03 -7.42 -25.25
N ASP A 262 11.69 -7.33 -25.24
CA ASP A 262 10.84 -6.98 -26.38
C ASP A 262 10.32 -5.54 -26.34
N TYR A 263 10.59 -4.76 -27.39
CA TYR A 263 10.07 -3.40 -27.60
C TYR A 263 10.36 -2.38 -26.45
N THR A 264 11.49 -2.54 -25.75
CA THR A 264 11.73 -1.96 -24.41
C THR A 264 12.48 -0.64 -24.34
N TRP A 265 13.01 -0.15 -25.45
CA TRP A 265 14.03 0.92 -25.43
C TRP A 265 13.47 2.29 -25.04
N LEU A 266 12.14 2.46 -25.05
CA LEU A 266 11.49 3.74 -24.80
C LEU A 266 10.47 3.73 -23.66
N ASN A 267 9.87 2.58 -23.33
CA ASN A 267 8.80 2.49 -22.35
C ASN A 267 8.80 1.12 -21.64
N PRO A 268 9.75 0.83 -20.74
CA PRO A 268 9.67 -0.39 -19.92
C PRO A 268 8.50 -0.30 -18.94
N ALA A 269 7.88 -1.44 -18.64
CA ALA A 269 6.92 -1.50 -17.54
C ALA A 269 7.58 -1.10 -16.22
N SER A 270 6.93 -0.19 -15.50
CA SER A 270 7.36 0.25 -14.18
C SER A 270 6.77 -0.62 -13.08
N ALA A 271 7.49 -0.69 -11.97
CA ALA A 271 7.02 -1.27 -10.74
C ALA A 271 6.41 -0.16 -9.84
N PRO A 272 5.46 -0.52 -8.97
CA PRO A 272 4.75 0.38 -8.05
C PRO A 272 5.57 1.45 -7.33
N TRP A 273 6.79 1.09 -6.95
CA TRP A 273 7.66 1.94 -6.14
C TRP A 273 8.38 3.03 -6.93
N ILE A 274 8.08 3.18 -8.22
CA ILE A 274 8.50 4.35 -9.02
C ILE A 274 7.34 5.01 -9.78
N HIS A 275 6.09 4.57 -9.59
CA HIS A 275 4.92 5.22 -10.19
C HIS A 275 4.73 6.62 -9.60
N ASP A 276 4.29 7.57 -10.43
CA ASP A 276 4.16 8.99 -10.06
C ASP A 276 3.00 9.61 -10.84
N ASP A 277 2.17 10.44 -10.18
CA ASP A 277 1.28 11.36 -10.87
C ASP A 277 2.03 12.69 -11.00
N PRO A 278 2.39 13.14 -12.22
CA PRO A 278 3.20 14.35 -12.38
C PRO A 278 2.51 15.63 -11.90
N ASN A 279 1.21 15.59 -11.57
CA ASN A 279 0.38 16.75 -11.24
C ASN A 279 -0.33 16.65 -9.87
N ASP A 280 0.23 15.92 -8.90
CA ASP A 280 -0.38 15.68 -7.57
C ASP A 280 0.22 16.51 -6.40
N GLY A 281 1.08 17.47 -6.73
CA GLY A 281 1.63 18.46 -5.80
C GLY A 281 3.02 18.08 -5.26
N PRO A 282 3.21 17.95 -3.93
CA PRO A 282 4.50 17.64 -3.33
C PRO A 282 4.74 16.13 -3.15
N VAL A 283 3.88 15.30 -3.74
CA VAL A 283 4.05 13.85 -3.80
C VAL A 283 5.03 13.55 -4.93
N GLY A 284 5.80 12.48 -4.79
CA GLY A 284 6.77 12.10 -5.81
C GLY A 284 6.79 10.59 -6.05
N PRO A 285 7.68 10.13 -6.95
CA PRO A 285 7.68 8.75 -7.40
C PRO A 285 7.73 7.74 -6.26
N GLY A 286 6.76 6.83 -6.26
CA GLY A 286 6.62 5.75 -5.29
C GLY A 286 6.10 6.17 -3.90
N ASP A 287 5.74 7.44 -3.67
CA ASP A 287 5.15 7.87 -2.40
C ASP A 287 3.80 7.19 -2.15
N LEU A 288 3.00 6.92 -3.18
CA LEU A 288 1.72 6.22 -3.01
C LEU A 288 1.92 4.78 -2.49
N PHE A 289 2.99 4.12 -2.93
CA PHE A 289 3.35 2.76 -2.51
C PHE A 289 4.05 2.76 -1.14
N SER A 290 4.94 3.71 -0.90
CA SER A 290 5.86 3.69 0.25
C SER A 290 5.51 4.63 1.39
N ASP A 291 4.64 5.61 1.18
CA ASP A 291 4.12 6.52 2.21
C ASP A 291 2.66 6.96 1.90
N PRO A 292 1.70 6.02 1.80
CA PRO A 292 0.34 6.32 1.35
C PRO A 292 -0.40 7.33 2.24
N ASP A 293 -0.13 7.41 3.55
CA ASP A 293 -0.72 8.44 4.42
C ASP A 293 -0.24 9.84 4.02
N TYR A 294 1.05 10.00 3.71
CA TYR A 294 1.58 11.26 3.19
C TYR A 294 0.98 11.60 1.82
N ALA A 295 1.03 10.66 0.87
CA ALA A 295 0.56 10.90 -0.50
C ALA A 295 -0.91 11.34 -0.52
N LEU A 296 -1.77 10.54 0.12
CA LEU A 296 -3.22 10.73 0.03
C LEU A 296 -3.73 11.94 0.84
N ARG A 297 -3.03 12.35 1.90
CA ARG A 297 -3.29 13.63 2.61
C ARG A 297 -2.86 14.85 1.80
N ASN A 298 -2.04 14.67 0.76
CA ASN A 298 -1.74 15.71 -0.21
C ASN A 298 -2.75 15.72 -1.37
N HIS A 299 -3.26 14.56 -1.78
CA HIS A 299 -4.28 14.47 -2.84
C HIS A 299 -5.62 15.07 -2.38
N VAL A 300 -6.06 14.71 -1.17
CA VAL A 300 -7.37 15.10 -0.63
C VAL A 300 -7.30 15.67 0.79
N SER A 301 -8.40 16.29 1.22
CA SER A 301 -8.65 16.74 2.59
C SER A 301 -9.91 16.09 3.17
N GLY A 302 -10.02 16.07 4.50
CA GLY A 302 -11.13 15.45 5.22
C GLY A 302 -10.91 13.98 5.59
N LEU A 303 -9.71 13.45 5.38
CA LEU A 303 -9.30 12.18 5.95
C LEU A 303 -9.29 12.27 7.49
N PRO A 304 -9.66 11.20 8.22
CA PRO A 304 -9.55 11.12 9.67
C PRO A 304 -8.15 11.45 10.17
N GLU A 305 -8.06 12.26 11.21
CA GLU A 305 -6.80 12.58 11.87
C GLU A 305 -6.46 11.52 12.93
N GLY A 306 -5.19 11.12 12.97
CA GLY A 306 -4.66 10.08 13.85
C GLY A 306 -3.31 10.47 14.45
N GLN A 307 -2.70 9.54 15.18
CA GLN A 307 -1.32 9.69 15.64
C GLN A 307 -0.35 9.57 14.46
N PRO A 308 0.77 10.32 14.45
CA PRO A 308 1.78 10.17 13.41
C PRO A 308 2.38 8.76 13.36
N GLY A 309 2.54 8.25 12.14
CA GLY A 309 3.23 7.00 11.85
C GLY A 309 2.31 5.78 11.70
N TYR A 310 2.93 4.67 11.31
CA TYR A 310 2.22 3.44 10.97
C TYR A 310 2.29 2.40 12.11
N LEU A 311 1.16 1.75 12.38
CA LEU A 311 1.09 0.49 13.15
C LEU A 311 1.65 -0.69 12.33
N LYS A 312 1.41 -0.67 11.02
CA LYS A 312 2.07 -1.53 10.04
C LYS A 312 2.64 -0.67 8.92
N GLU A 313 3.96 -0.64 8.84
CA GLU A 313 4.67 0.14 7.83
C GLU A 313 4.33 -0.38 6.41
N PRO A 314 4.25 0.52 5.41
CA PRO A 314 4.19 0.14 4.00
C PRO A 314 5.49 -0.57 3.56
N LEU A 315 5.57 -0.97 2.30
CA LEU A 315 6.83 -1.43 1.70
C LEU A 315 7.66 -0.20 1.29
N TYR A 316 8.86 -0.08 1.84
CA TYR A 316 9.71 1.09 1.65
C TYR A 316 11.19 0.71 1.66
N THR A 317 12.04 1.52 1.02
CA THR A 317 13.50 1.34 1.07
C THR A 317 14.17 2.22 2.12
N HIS A 318 13.67 3.43 2.35
CA HIS A 318 14.23 4.39 3.29
C HIS A 318 13.14 4.99 4.16
N ARG A 319 13.40 5.09 5.46
CA ARG A 319 12.54 5.76 6.44
C ARG A 319 13.37 6.78 7.19
N LEU A 320 12.96 8.04 7.14
CA LEU A 320 13.61 9.13 7.89
C LEU A 320 12.72 9.55 9.04
N ALA A 321 13.22 9.39 10.26
CA ALA A 321 12.67 10.03 11.44
C ALA A 321 13.49 11.27 11.78
N LEU A 322 12.82 12.38 12.06
CA LEU A 322 13.41 13.66 12.41
C LEU A 322 13.01 14.04 13.83
N GLY A 323 13.99 14.50 14.60
CA GLY A 323 13.81 15.03 15.94
C GLY A 323 13.98 16.54 15.96
N ALA A 324 14.35 17.05 17.13
CA ALA A 324 14.59 18.47 17.33
C ALA A 324 15.77 18.99 16.48
N VAL A 325 15.60 20.20 15.94
CA VAL A 325 16.63 20.98 15.27
C VAL A 325 17.02 22.16 16.16
N GLN A 326 18.29 22.28 16.52
CA GLN A 326 18.81 23.42 17.26
C GLN A 326 19.50 24.37 16.29
N ILE A 327 19.11 25.65 16.32
CA ILE A 327 19.70 26.72 15.50
C ILE A 327 20.08 27.85 16.45
N LEU A 328 21.37 28.04 16.69
CA LEU A 328 21.86 29.04 17.66
C LEU A 328 21.86 30.47 17.10
N SER A 329 21.79 30.61 15.77
CA SER A 329 21.70 31.91 15.11
C SER A 329 20.23 32.34 15.00
N PRO A 330 19.92 33.64 15.09
CA PRO A 330 18.56 34.12 14.86
C PRO A 330 18.06 33.72 13.47
N VAL A 331 16.92 33.03 13.43
CA VAL A 331 16.25 32.59 12.20
C VAL A 331 14.73 32.77 12.34
N THR A 332 14.06 32.92 11.20
CA THR A 332 12.61 33.09 11.09
C THR A 332 12.09 32.09 10.07
N ALA A 333 11.15 31.24 10.48
CA ALA A 333 10.54 30.22 9.61
C ALA A 333 11.55 29.36 8.81
N PRO A 334 12.55 28.73 9.48
CA PRO A 334 13.45 27.82 8.81
C PRO A 334 12.70 26.61 8.25
N ARG A 335 13.30 25.97 7.25
CA ARG A 335 12.77 24.77 6.59
C ARG A 335 13.81 23.68 6.59
N LEU A 336 13.35 22.43 6.56
CA LEU A 336 14.18 21.25 6.43
C LEU A 336 13.83 20.58 5.11
N SER A 337 14.83 20.27 4.29
CA SER A 337 14.66 19.59 3.01
C SER A 337 15.53 18.35 2.92
N LEU A 338 15.00 17.27 2.34
CA LEU A 338 15.72 16.05 2.02
C LEU A 338 16.16 16.07 0.56
N TRP A 339 17.38 15.64 0.29
CA TRP A 339 17.99 15.64 -1.03
C TRP A 339 18.70 14.32 -1.33
N GLN A 340 18.59 13.88 -2.58
CA GLN A 340 19.42 12.84 -3.18
C GLN A 340 20.31 13.51 -4.24
N GLY A 341 21.61 13.59 -3.96
CA GLY A 341 22.53 14.39 -4.79
C GLY A 341 22.05 15.83 -4.97
N ALA A 342 21.70 16.22 -6.20
CA ALA A 342 21.20 17.55 -6.55
C ALA A 342 19.66 17.65 -6.57
N GLN A 343 18.93 16.53 -6.48
CA GLN A 343 17.48 16.50 -6.50
C GLN A 343 16.93 16.69 -5.09
N LYS A 344 15.99 17.63 -4.91
CA LYS A 344 15.22 17.77 -3.68
C LYS A 344 14.07 16.76 -3.73
N LEU A 345 14.03 15.87 -2.74
CA LEU A 345 12.97 14.86 -2.65
C LEU A 345 11.76 15.39 -1.88
N TRP A 346 12.01 16.17 -0.83
CA TRP A 346 10.96 16.61 0.08
C TRP A 346 11.39 17.81 0.92
N GLU A 347 10.41 18.52 1.48
CA GLU A 347 10.63 19.63 2.38
C GLU A 347 9.48 19.80 3.39
N THR A 348 9.83 20.18 4.62
CA THR A 348 8.87 20.49 5.68
C THR A 348 9.25 21.79 6.41
N ALA A 349 8.23 22.46 6.96
CA ALA A 349 8.44 23.61 7.82
C ALA A 349 9.03 23.16 9.17
N LEU A 350 9.87 24.01 9.75
CA LEU A 350 10.30 23.87 11.13
C LEU A 350 9.51 24.86 11.99
N LEU A 351 8.75 24.33 12.95
CA LEU A 351 7.91 25.08 13.88
C LEU A 351 8.65 25.32 15.21
N PRO A 352 8.40 26.43 15.91
CA PRO A 352 8.95 26.64 17.25
C PRO A 352 8.57 25.50 18.20
N GLY A 353 9.56 24.90 18.84
CA GLY A 353 9.43 23.82 19.80
C GLY A 353 9.83 24.22 21.22
N PRO A 354 9.83 23.26 22.16
CA PRO A 354 10.28 23.49 23.53
C PRO A 354 11.77 23.84 23.58
N ASP A 355 12.17 24.55 24.64
CA ASP A 355 13.57 24.90 24.94
C ASP A 355 14.32 25.64 23.81
N GLY A 356 13.58 26.37 22.97
CA GLY A 356 14.14 27.11 21.84
C GLY A 356 14.60 26.23 20.67
N ALA A 357 14.26 24.93 20.70
CA ALA A 357 14.44 24.05 19.56
C ALA A 357 13.37 24.31 18.48
N TRP A 358 13.63 23.79 17.29
CA TRP A 358 12.69 23.75 16.19
C TRP A 358 12.26 22.31 15.95
N MET A 359 10.96 22.10 15.69
CA MET A 359 10.38 20.78 15.42
C MET A 359 9.90 20.72 13.99
N PRO A 360 10.18 19.64 13.25
CA PRO A 360 9.59 19.44 11.94
C PRO A 360 8.07 19.30 12.06
N GLU A 361 7.33 19.99 11.19
CA GLU A 361 5.87 19.82 11.07
C GLU A 361 5.52 18.38 10.70
N GLN A 362 6.34 17.75 9.86
CA GLN A 362 6.29 16.34 9.53
C GLN A 362 7.59 15.66 9.95
N ALA A 363 7.53 14.88 11.02
CA ALA A 363 8.71 14.28 11.64
C ALA A 363 9.09 12.90 11.07
N LEU A 364 8.25 12.32 10.22
CA LEU A 364 8.43 10.97 9.71
C LEU A 364 8.01 10.90 8.24
N ARG A 365 8.84 10.25 7.43
CA ARG A 365 8.59 10.01 6.01
C ARG A 365 9.24 8.73 5.55
N TYR A 366 8.68 8.15 4.49
CA TYR A 366 9.10 6.91 3.86
C TYR A 366 9.32 7.14 2.35
N TRP A 367 10.24 6.39 1.75
CA TRP A 367 10.55 6.46 0.31
C TRP A 367 11.01 5.13 -0.28
N THR A 368 10.90 5.06 -1.60
CA THR A 368 11.49 4.05 -2.48
C THR A 368 12.59 4.68 -3.33
N LEU A 369 13.84 4.41 -2.99
CA LEU A 369 15.02 4.94 -3.66
C LEU A 369 15.92 3.79 -4.08
N PRO A 370 16.66 3.96 -5.19
CA PRO A 370 17.54 2.93 -5.69
C PRO A 370 18.65 2.58 -4.68
N PRO A 371 19.20 1.35 -4.76
CA PRO A 371 20.34 0.94 -3.93
C PRO A 371 21.50 1.93 -4.00
N GLY A 372 22.05 2.28 -2.84
CA GLY A 372 23.18 3.20 -2.74
C GLY A 372 22.82 4.68 -2.88
N ALA A 373 21.52 5.05 -2.82
CA ALA A 373 21.10 6.43 -2.78
C ALA A 373 21.74 7.20 -1.60
N GLU A 374 22.59 8.19 -1.92
CA GLU A 374 23.18 9.06 -0.91
C GLU A 374 22.21 10.20 -0.54
N LEU A 375 21.80 10.22 0.72
CA LEU A 375 20.84 11.19 1.25
C LEU A 375 21.51 12.29 2.05
N SER A 376 20.95 13.49 1.95
CA SER A 376 21.36 14.62 2.78
C SER A 376 20.19 15.49 3.19
N VAL A 377 20.27 16.04 4.40
CA VAL A 377 19.29 17.00 4.91
C VAL A 377 19.89 18.40 4.88
N GLN A 378 19.14 19.35 4.35
CA GLN A 378 19.51 20.76 4.34
C GLN A 378 18.52 21.57 5.17
N ILE A 379 19.05 22.38 6.09
CA ILE A 379 18.30 23.40 6.81
C ILE A 379 18.49 24.74 6.09
N SER A 380 17.40 25.41 5.76
CA SER A 380 17.42 26.66 5.01
C SER A 380 16.47 27.71 5.59
N GLN A 381 16.69 28.96 5.23
CA GLN A 381 15.76 30.06 5.41
C GLN A 381 15.82 30.97 4.19
N ASP A 382 14.68 31.38 3.64
CA ASP A 382 14.63 32.30 2.48
C ASP A 382 15.54 31.84 1.32
N SER A 383 15.54 30.53 1.04
CA SER A 383 16.41 29.85 0.06
C SER A 383 17.91 29.84 0.36
N ARG A 384 18.35 30.48 1.46
CA ARG A 384 19.73 30.40 1.94
C ARG A 384 19.93 29.13 2.75
N SER A 385 20.91 28.32 2.35
CA SER A 385 21.36 27.16 3.14
C SER A 385 22.07 27.62 4.42
N LEU A 386 21.64 27.09 5.56
CA LEU A 386 22.24 27.31 6.88
C LEU A 386 23.21 26.18 7.23
N ALA A 387 22.83 24.94 6.93
CA ALA A 387 23.65 23.75 7.09
C ALA A 387 23.15 22.62 6.18
N ARG A 388 24.05 21.70 5.81
CA ARG A 388 23.70 20.49 5.06
C ARG A 388 24.47 19.28 5.60
N PHE A 389 23.73 18.25 5.97
CA PHE A 389 24.24 17.04 6.59
C PHE A 389 24.07 15.86 5.64
N GLY A 390 25.13 15.09 5.39
CA GLY A 390 24.96 13.74 4.84
C GLY A 390 24.33 12.85 5.90
N LEU A 391 23.35 12.04 5.50
CA LEU A 391 22.74 11.03 6.37
C LEU A 391 23.48 9.70 6.21
N LYS A 392 23.66 8.99 7.32
CA LYS A 392 24.14 7.62 7.33
C LYS A 392 22.98 6.70 7.67
N GLU A 393 22.97 5.48 7.14
CA GLU A 393 22.02 4.46 7.58
C GLU A 393 22.39 4.03 9.01
N THR A 394 21.44 4.12 9.94
CA THR A 394 21.68 3.91 11.39
C THR A 394 20.94 2.70 11.96
N ALA A 395 20.38 1.83 11.11
CA ALA A 395 19.44 0.79 11.53
C ALA A 395 18.26 1.31 12.39
N GLY A 396 17.95 2.62 12.29
CA GLY A 396 16.90 3.28 13.06
C GLY A 396 17.38 3.91 14.38
N GLU A 397 18.67 3.88 14.71
CA GLU A 397 19.21 4.60 15.87
C GLU A 397 19.25 6.11 15.61
N TRP A 398 18.94 6.88 16.65
CA TRP A 398 19.00 8.34 16.58
C TRP A 398 20.44 8.82 16.60
N GLU A 399 20.81 9.57 15.56
CA GLU A 399 22.07 10.31 15.49
C GLU A 399 21.84 11.79 15.68
N ARG A 400 22.84 12.46 16.28
CA ARG A 400 22.92 13.91 16.34
C ARG A 400 24.03 14.38 15.42
N VAL A 401 23.67 15.10 14.37
CA VAL A 401 24.61 15.69 13.40
C VAL A 401 24.66 17.21 13.59
N GLY A 402 25.82 17.81 13.38
CA GLY A 402 26.02 19.24 13.64
C GLY A 402 27.05 19.88 12.72
N GLN A 403 26.76 21.11 12.29
CA GLN A 403 27.61 21.92 11.42
C GLN A 403 27.44 23.39 11.81
N GLY A 404 28.52 24.02 12.27
CA GLY A 404 28.46 25.40 12.74
C GLY A 404 27.46 25.58 13.90
N SER A 405 26.46 26.43 13.70
CA SER A 405 25.42 26.77 14.69
C SER A 405 24.13 25.94 14.56
N VAL A 406 24.11 24.90 13.70
CA VAL A 406 22.92 24.09 13.42
C VAL A 406 23.17 22.63 13.74
N TRP A 407 22.34 22.06 14.63
CA TRP A 407 22.36 20.64 15.00
C TRP A 407 21.00 20.00 14.74
N LEU A 408 20.99 18.75 14.26
CA LEU A 408 19.80 17.99 13.91
C LEU A 408 19.88 16.62 14.60
N GLN A 409 18.76 16.17 15.17
CA GLN A 409 18.56 14.77 15.55
C GLN A 409 17.79 14.06 14.42
N ALA A 410 18.33 12.97 13.88
CA ALA A 410 17.69 12.19 12.82
C ALA A 410 18.02 10.70 12.93
N ALA A 411 17.16 9.85 12.39
CA ALA A 411 17.41 8.42 12.23
C ALA A 411 16.99 7.99 10.83
N LEU A 412 17.92 7.42 10.06
CA LEU A 412 17.66 6.88 8.73
C LEU A 412 17.72 5.35 8.81
N LYS A 413 16.58 4.71 8.56
CA LYS A 413 16.46 3.25 8.53
C LYS A 413 16.28 2.79 7.08
N ARG A 414 17.08 1.82 6.65
CA ARG A 414 16.83 1.08 5.41
C ARG A 414 15.76 0.01 5.66
N GLY A 415 14.75 -0.03 4.81
CA GLY A 415 13.75 -1.10 4.79
C GLY A 415 14.35 -2.37 4.19
N THR A 416 14.07 -3.50 4.82
CA THR A 416 14.47 -4.83 4.35
C THR A 416 13.50 -5.34 3.30
#